data_AF-A0A9N9BS06-F1
#
_entry.id   AF-A0A9N9BS06-F1
#
_cell.length_a   1.000
_cell.length_b   1.000
_cell.length_c   1.000
_cell.angle_alpha   90.00
_cell.angle_beta   90.00
_cell.angle_gamma   90.00
#
_symmetry.space_group_name_H-M   'P 1'
#
loop_
_entity.id
_entity.type
_entity.pdbx_description
1 polymer ?
#
loop_
_entity_poly.entity_id
_entity_poly.type
_entity_poly.pdbx_seq_one_letter_code
_entity_poly.pdbx_strand_id
1 'polypeptide(L)'
;MDMDLRNREPVTRSRKSKLVLIQAIRIISRCYQDVIKITSPITPKTVKQLNKKITIPYLQNRYKNNEPITVLTACDYPSGLFVEKAGIEICLVGDSLGMVALGHENINPTTVEEMLHHCRAVARGAKSPFLIGDMPFGSYEISPTDALKNAIRFLKEGNME
;
A
#
# COMPACT_ATOMS: atom_id res chain seq x y z
N MET A 1 -0.15 -78.53 31.45
CA MET A 1 0.65 -78.66 30.21
C MET A 1 -0.20 -78.17 29.06
N ASP A 2 0.11 -76.94 28.66
CA ASP A 2 -0.08 -76.22 27.38
C ASP A 2 -1.03 -76.77 26.31
N MET A 3 -1.83 -75.88 25.70
CA MET A 3 -1.35 -75.14 24.52
C MET A 3 -2.38 -74.10 24.03
N ASP A 4 -1.96 -72.84 24.07
CA ASP A 4 -2.49 -71.71 23.29
C ASP A 4 -2.48 -72.05 21.78
N LEU A 5 -3.43 -71.53 21.00
CA LEU A 5 -3.24 -71.19 19.58
C LEU A 5 -4.51 -70.53 18.97
N ARG A 6 -4.33 -69.23 18.65
CA ARG A 6 -4.93 -68.46 17.53
C ARG A 6 -5.97 -67.39 17.87
N ASN A 7 -5.47 -66.30 18.45
CA ASN A 7 -5.26 -65.03 17.72
C ASN A 7 -6.08 -64.82 16.42
N ARG A 8 -7.15 -64.01 16.49
CA ARG A 8 -7.57 -63.07 15.42
C ARG A 8 -8.34 -61.90 16.04
N GLU A 9 -7.63 -60.79 16.29
CA GLU A 9 -8.31 -59.49 16.36
C GLU A 9 -8.80 -59.07 14.96
N PRO A 10 -9.92 -58.30 14.90
CA PRO A 10 -9.96 -57.20 13.95
C PRO A 10 -10.27 -55.86 14.62
N VAL A 11 -9.20 -55.10 14.86
CA VAL A 11 -8.98 -53.74 14.31
C VAL A 11 -10.04 -52.66 14.67
N THR A 12 -9.81 -52.00 15.80
CA THR A 12 -9.53 -50.54 15.95
C THR A 12 -10.20 -49.49 15.02
N ARG A 13 -11.43 -49.71 14.52
CA ARG A 13 -12.16 -48.73 13.67
C ARG A 13 -12.72 -47.50 14.42
N SER A 14 -12.78 -47.57 15.76
CA SER A 14 -13.44 -46.57 16.62
C SER A 14 -12.63 -45.28 16.86
N ARG A 15 -11.29 -45.36 16.91
CA ARG A 15 -10.43 -44.20 17.23
C ARG A 15 -10.11 -43.30 16.02
N LYS A 16 -9.88 -43.89 14.83
CA LYS A 16 -9.58 -43.13 13.61
C LYS A 16 -10.76 -42.26 13.17
N SER A 17 -11.98 -42.77 13.29
CA SER A 17 -13.22 -42.06 12.92
C SER A 17 -13.48 -40.82 13.79
N LYS A 18 -13.21 -40.91 15.10
CA LYS A 18 -13.28 -39.76 16.02
C LYS A 18 -12.19 -38.71 15.73
N LEU A 19 -10.99 -39.15 15.36
CA LEU A 19 -9.89 -38.24 15.03
C LEU A 19 -10.18 -37.44 13.76
N VAL A 20 -10.74 -38.07 12.72
CA VAL A 20 -11.15 -37.39 11.47
C VAL A 20 -12.25 -36.36 11.75
N LEU A 21 -13.22 -36.69 12.60
CA LEU A 21 -14.30 -35.76 12.97
C LEU A 21 -13.76 -34.54 13.74
N ILE A 22 -12.82 -34.75 14.68
CA ILE A 22 -12.17 -33.65 15.42
C ILE A 22 -11.35 -32.77 14.47
N GLN A 23 -10.65 -33.36 13.50
CA GLN A 23 -9.89 -32.62 12.49
C GLN A 23 -10.82 -31.75 11.62
N ALA A 24 -11.96 -32.30 11.17
CA ALA A 24 -12.94 -31.59 10.37
C ALA A 24 -13.57 -30.41 11.13
N ILE A 25 -13.93 -30.61 12.41
CA ILE A 25 -14.46 -29.53 13.26
C ILE A 25 -13.43 -28.42 13.46
N ARG A 26 -12.14 -28.75 13.64
CA ARG A 26 -11.07 -27.76 13.75
C ARG A 26 -10.89 -26.95 12.47
N ILE A 27 -10.97 -27.60 11.31
CA ILE A 27 -10.88 -26.93 10.00
C ILE A 27 -12.07 -25.99 9.82
N ILE A 28 -13.29 -26.47 10.05
CA ILE A 28 -14.52 -25.65 9.92
C ILE A 28 -14.48 -24.47 10.90
N SER A 29 -14.10 -24.71 12.15
CA SER A 29 -13.96 -23.66 13.16
C SER A 29 -12.92 -22.61 12.74
N ARG A 30 -11.78 -23.04 12.19
CA ARG A 30 -10.75 -22.13 11.70
C ARG A 30 -11.23 -21.32 10.50
N CYS A 31 -11.86 -21.96 9.52
CA CYS A 31 -12.48 -21.26 8.39
C CYS A 31 -13.54 -20.25 8.85
N TYR A 32 -14.36 -20.61 9.85
CA TYR A 32 -15.37 -19.70 10.40
C TYR A 32 -14.74 -18.49 11.11
N GLN A 33 -13.66 -18.68 11.86
CA GLN A 33 -12.91 -17.59 12.48
C GLN A 33 -12.23 -16.67 11.45
N ASP A 34 -11.70 -17.25 10.36
CA ASP A 34 -11.09 -16.49 9.28
C ASP A 34 -12.15 -15.68 8.50
N VAL A 35 -13.33 -16.26 8.26
CA VAL A 35 -14.47 -15.53 7.67
C VAL A 35 -14.91 -14.39 8.58
N ILE A 36 -15.06 -14.61 9.89
CA ILE A 36 -15.44 -13.54 10.84
C ILE A 36 -14.43 -12.39 10.82
N LYS A 37 -13.13 -12.67 10.75
CA LYS A 37 -12.08 -11.63 10.65
C LYS A 37 -12.17 -10.84 9.35
N ILE A 38 -12.55 -11.48 8.25
CA ILE A 38 -12.70 -10.84 6.94
C ILE A 38 -13.99 -10.01 6.89
N THR A 39 -15.07 -10.49 7.50
CA THR A 39 -16.40 -9.87 7.44
C THR A 39 -16.66 -8.90 8.60
N SER A 40 -15.83 -8.87 9.63
CA SER A 40 -15.97 -7.90 10.70
C SER A 40 -15.83 -6.49 10.13
N PRO A 41 -16.78 -5.58 10.41
CA PRO A 41 -16.72 -4.21 9.92
C PRO A 41 -15.38 -3.61 10.33
N ILE A 42 -14.63 -3.10 9.36
CA ILE A 42 -13.41 -2.34 9.61
C ILE A 42 -13.88 -1.11 10.39
N THR A 43 -13.71 -1.11 11.71
CA THR A 43 -13.95 0.08 12.51
C THR A 43 -13.00 1.14 11.95
N PRO A 44 -13.51 2.27 11.43
CA PRO A 44 -12.64 3.30 10.90
C PRO A 44 -11.76 3.75 12.05
N LYS A 45 -10.46 3.41 11.98
CA LYS A 45 -9.47 4.01 12.88
C LYS A 45 -9.61 5.51 12.72
N THR A 46 -9.64 6.24 13.84
CA THR A 46 -9.69 7.70 13.83
C THR A 46 -8.65 8.22 12.86
N VAL A 47 -9.10 8.85 11.79
CA VAL A 47 -8.23 9.38 10.75
C VAL A 47 -7.39 10.48 11.38
N LYS A 48 -6.08 10.33 11.32
CA LYS A 48 -5.14 11.28 11.90
C LYS A 48 -5.13 12.55 11.05
N GLN A 49 -5.73 13.63 11.54
CA GLN A 49 -5.61 14.91 10.85
C GLN A 49 -4.17 15.42 10.90
N LEU A 50 -3.65 15.84 9.75
CA LEU A 50 -2.37 16.51 9.64
C LEU A 50 -2.57 18.00 9.92
N ASN A 51 -2.22 18.44 11.11
CA ASN A 51 -2.41 19.84 11.52
C ASN A 51 -1.27 20.76 11.06
N LYS A 52 -0.23 20.21 10.43
CA LYS A 52 0.96 20.92 9.94
C LYS A 52 1.52 20.22 8.71
N LYS A 53 2.21 20.98 7.86
CA LYS A 53 2.98 20.45 6.73
C LYS A 53 4.00 19.41 7.21
N ILE A 54 4.00 18.26 6.57
CA ILE A 54 4.95 17.17 6.80
C ILE A 54 6.28 17.54 6.16
N THR A 55 7.37 17.30 6.87
CA THR A 55 8.73 17.69 6.45
C THR A 55 9.69 16.51 6.58
N ILE A 56 10.85 16.61 5.93
CA ILE A 56 11.90 15.57 6.02
C ILE A 56 12.30 15.25 7.47
N PRO A 57 12.54 16.23 8.38
CA PRO A 57 12.84 15.92 9.78
C PRO A 57 11.74 15.14 10.50
N TYR A 58 10.46 15.42 10.19
CA TYR A 58 9.34 14.66 10.74
C TYR A 58 9.38 13.19 10.29
N LEU A 59 9.60 12.96 9.00
CA LEU A 59 9.69 11.61 8.42
C LEU A 59 10.92 10.84 8.96
N GLN A 60 12.05 11.53 9.11
CA GLN A 60 13.24 10.95 9.73
C GLN A 60 13.01 10.56 11.19
N ASN A 61 12.26 11.36 11.96
CA ASN A 61 11.89 11.03 13.33
C ASN A 61 10.97 9.80 13.40
N ARG A 62 9.96 9.72 12.53
CA ARG A 62 9.10 8.53 12.37
C ARG A 62 9.92 7.27 12.12
N TYR A 63 10.82 7.34 11.14
CA TYR A 63 11.72 6.24 10.79
C TYR A 63 12.58 5.80 11.99
N LYS A 64 13.21 6.75 12.70
CA LYS A 64 14.03 6.46 13.90
C LYS A 64 13.21 5.80 15.02
N ASN A 65 11.93 6.12 15.12
CA ASN A 65 11.03 5.58 16.14
C ASN A 65 10.33 4.29 15.70
N ASN A 66 10.66 3.73 14.51
CA ASN A 66 9.96 2.59 13.91
C ASN A 66 8.44 2.80 13.76
N GLU A 67 8.02 4.06 13.58
CA GLU A 67 6.64 4.39 13.27
C GLU A 67 6.41 4.26 11.76
N PRO A 68 5.43 3.46 11.30
CA PRO A 68 5.12 3.34 9.89
C PRO A 68 4.77 4.68 9.26
N ILE A 69 5.31 4.94 8.06
CA ILE A 69 5.04 6.12 7.25
C ILE A 69 4.03 5.73 6.17
N THR A 70 2.95 6.50 6.07
CA THR A 70 1.90 6.30 5.08
C THR A 70 2.20 7.07 3.79
N VAL A 71 2.06 6.37 2.66
CA VAL A 71 2.29 6.92 1.31
C VAL A 71 1.11 6.53 0.43
N LEU A 72 0.59 7.48 -0.34
CA LEU A 72 -0.45 7.20 -1.33
C LEU A 72 -0.20 8.01 -2.60
N THR A 73 -0.49 7.39 -3.75
CA THR A 73 -0.39 8.06 -5.04
C THR A 73 -1.62 8.93 -5.30
N ALA A 74 -1.41 10.07 -5.95
CA ALA A 74 -2.47 10.95 -6.42
C ALA A 74 -2.13 11.48 -7.81
N CYS A 75 -3.15 11.62 -8.67
CA CYS A 75 -2.99 12.08 -10.04
C CYS A 75 -3.73 13.40 -10.31
N ASP A 76 -4.64 13.84 -9.45
CA ASP A 76 -5.49 15.00 -9.70
C ASP A 76 -5.88 15.72 -8.41
N TYR A 77 -6.65 16.81 -8.55
CA TYR A 77 -7.10 17.60 -7.41
C TYR A 77 -8.00 16.79 -6.43
N PRO A 78 -9.02 16.04 -6.89
CA PRO A 78 -9.83 15.20 -5.99
C PRO A 78 -9.02 14.15 -5.23
N SER A 79 -8.11 13.43 -5.89
CA SER A 79 -7.25 12.45 -5.22
C SER A 79 -6.34 13.12 -4.18
N GLY A 80 -5.73 14.27 -4.50
CA GLY A 80 -4.97 15.06 -3.53
C GLY A 80 -5.80 15.49 -2.30
N LEU A 81 -7.06 15.91 -2.50
CA LEU A 81 -7.98 16.21 -1.40
C LEU A 81 -8.29 14.99 -0.53
N PHE A 82 -8.40 13.80 -1.13
CA PHE A 82 -8.63 12.58 -0.37
C PHE A 82 -7.40 12.18 0.44
N VAL A 83 -6.19 12.32 -0.12
CA VAL A 83 -4.92 12.11 0.59
C VAL A 83 -4.84 13.02 1.83
N GLU A 84 -5.13 14.31 1.67
CA GLU A 84 -5.18 15.29 2.77
C GLU A 84 -6.15 14.84 3.87
N LYS A 85 -7.40 14.56 3.49
CA LYS A 85 -8.46 14.19 4.43
C LYS A 85 -8.20 12.85 5.12
N ALA A 86 -7.53 11.93 4.44
CA ALA A 86 -7.17 10.61 4.95
C ALA A 86 -5.94 10.65 5.89
N GLY A 87 -5.30 11.81 6.06
CA GLY A 87 -4.17 11.93 6.98
C GLY A 87 -2.90 11.25 6.51
N ILE A 88 -2.78 11.00 5.20
CA ILE A 88 -1.63 10.33 4.59
C ILE A 88 -0.43 11.29 4.60
N GLU A 89 0.71 10.82 5.07
CA GLU A 89 1.87 11.67 5.31
C GLU A 89 2.62 12.08 4.04
N ILE A 90 2.67 11.20 3.05
CA ILE A 90 3.35 11.43 1.78
C ILE A 90 2.36 11.24 0.62
N CYS A 91 2.27 12.24 -0.24
CA CYS A 91 1.51 12.20 -1.49
C CYS A 91 2.48 12.05 -2.67
N LEU A 92 2.39 10.96 -3.40
CA LEU A 92 3.25 10.69 -4.56
C LEU A 92 2.49 10.95 -5.87
N VAL A 93 3.03 11.83 -6.71
CA VAL A 93 2.59 12.01 -8.10
C VAL A 93 3.54 11.22 -8.97
N GLY A 94 3.19 9.96 -9.22
CA GLY A 94 4.03 9.01 -9.94
C GLY A 94 3.74 8.97 -11.45
N ASP A 95 4.75 8.61 -12.24
CA ASP A 95 4.66 8.45 -13.70
C ASP A 95 3.70 7.33 -14.16
N SER A 96 3.35 6.41 -13.24
CA SER A 96 2.24 5.46 -13.37
C SER A 96 0.90 6.13 -13.74
N LEU A 97 0.75 7.44 -13.52
CA LEU A 97 -0.37 8.23 -14.01
C LEU A 97 -0.54 8.14 -15.53
N GLY A 98 0.52 7.89 -16.28
CA GLY A 98 0.44 7.66 -17.72
C GLY A 98 -0.49 6.49 -18.03
N MET A 99 -0.41 5.42 -17.25
CA MET A 99 -1.30 4.26 -17.39
C MET A 99 -2.67 4.50 -16.74
N VAL A 100 -2.69 4.95 -15.48
CA VAL A 100 -3.93 4.96 -14.70
C VAL A 100 -4.84 6.16 -14.99
N ALA A 101 -4.29 7.28 -15.44
CA ALA A 101 -5.03 8.52 -15.70
C ALA A 101 -5.10 8.86 -17.20
N LEU A 102 -4.02 8.61 -17.96
CA LEU A 102 -3.95 8.94 -19.39
C LEU A 102 -4.25 7.76 -20.32
N GLY A 103 -4.26 6.52 -19.78
CA GLY A 103 -4.59 5.31 -20.56
C GLY A 103 -3.47 4.83 -21.50
N HIS A 104 -2.23 5.24 -21.26
CA HIS A 104 -1.08 4.71 -21.99
C HIS A 104 -0.89 3.22 -21.70
N GLU A 105 -0.40 2.46 -22.68
CA GLU A 105 -0.09 1.04 -22.50
C GLU A 105 1.08 0.80 -21.52
N ASN A 106 1.97 1.78 -21.41
CA ASN A 106 3.11 1.80 -20.50
C ASN A 106 3.46 3.26 -20.12
N ILE A 107 4.44 3.44 -19.23
CA ILE A 107 4.82 4.75 -18.69
C ILE A 107 5.82 5.54 -19.55
N ASN A 108 6.44 4.92 -20.54
CA ASN A 108 7.49 5.55 -21.36
C ASN A 108 7.08 6.83 -22.11
N PRO A 109 5.84 6.98 -22.64
CA PRO A 109 5.46 8.19 -23.36
C PRO A 109 5.18 9.39 -22.43
N THR A 110 5.12 9.18 -21.11
CA THR A 110 4.83 10.24 -20.14
C THR A 110 5.90 11.33 -20.19
N THR A 111 5.47 12.57 -20.35
CA THR A 111 6.35 13.74 -20.49
C THR A 111 6.48 14.54 -19.20
N VAL A 112 7.53 15.35 -19.09
CA VAL A 112 7.71 16.29 -17.95
C VAL A 112 6.52 17.27 -17.86
N GLU A 113 5.98 17.72 -18.98
CA GLU A 113 4.86 18.68 -18.98
C GLU A 113 3.57 18.08 -18.43
N GLU A 114 3.28 16.82 -18.78
CA GLU A 114 2.16 16.08 -18.20
C GLU A 114 2.36 15.88 -16.69
N MET A 115 3.54 15.45 -16.27
CA MET A 115 3.84 15.30 -14.84
C MET A 115 3.67 16.61 -14.07
N LEU A 116 4.18 17.73 -14.59
CA LEU A 116 4.03 19.04 -13.97
C LEU A 116 2.57 19.49 -13.91
N HIS A 117 1.75 19.16 -14.92
CA HIS A 117 0.30 19.42 -14.89
C HIS A 117 -0.37 18.70 -13.71
N HIS A 118 -0.13 17.40 -13.57
CA HIS A 118 -0.70 16.58 -12.50
C HIS A 118 -0.15 17.00 -11.13
N CYS A 119 1.14 17.29 -11.01
CA CYS A 119 1.77 17.83 -9.81
C CYS A 119 1.06 19.09 -9.30
N ARG A 120 0.81 20.07 -10.20
CA ARG A 120 0.06 21.30 -9.85
C ARG A 120 -1.37 21.01 -9.39
N ALA A 121 -2.04 20.06 -10.03
CA ALA A 121 -3.41 19.70 -9.65
C ALA A 121 -3.45 19.08 -8.24
N VAL A 122 -2.57 18.12 -7.97
CA VAL A 122 -2.45 17.45 -6.67
C VAL A 122 -2.03 18.43 -5.57
N ALA A 123 -1.04 19.29 -5.81
CA ALA A 123 -0.57 20.28 -4.84
C ALA A 123 -1.65 21.31 -4.43
N ARG A 124 -2.70 21.49 -5.25
CA ARG A 124 -3.87 22.30 -4.85
C ARG A 124 -4.75 21.58 -3.83
N GLY A 125 -4.82 20.25 -3.87
CA GLY A 125 -5.64 19.43 -2.98
C GLY A 125 -4.92 18.96 -1.71
N ALA A 126 -3.65 18.56 -1.83
CA ALA A 126 -2.81 18.10 -0.73
C ALA A 126 -1.89 19.21 -0.22
N LYS A 127 -2.24 19.80 0.94
CA LYS A 127 -1.53 20.94 1.54
C LYS A 127 -0.60 20.52 2.67
N SER A 128 -1.02 19.57 3.49
CA SER A 128 -0.28 19.09 4.65
C SER A 128 0.67 17.92 4.35
N PRO A 129 0.34 16.94 3.49
CA PRO A 129 1.27 15.86 3.13
C PRO A 129 2.57 16.39 2.50
N PHE A 130 3.64 15.63 2.67
CA PHE A 130 4.89 15.85 1.94
C PHE A 130 4.69 15.41 0.49
N LEU A 131 4.93 16.31 -0.46
CA LEU A 131 4.65 16.05 -1.87
C LEU A 131 5.92 15.52 -2.57
N ILE A 132 5.77 14.43 -3.32
CA ILE A 132 6.82 13.88 -4.16
C ILE A 132 6.28 13.81 -5.58
N GLY A 133 7.03 14.34 -6.55
CA GLY A 133 6.73 14.19 -7.97
C GLY A 133 7.83 13.38 -8.64
N ASP A 134 7.45 12.29 -9.31
CA ASP A 134 8.40 11.47 -10.06
C ASP A 134 8.81 12.17 -11.35
N MET A 135 10.10 12.14 -11.66
CA MET A 135 10.61 12.55 -12.95
C MET A 135 10.41 11.38 -13.94
N PRO A 136 9.75 11.61 -15.10
CA PRO A 136 9.48 10.54 -16.05
C PRO A 136 10.75 10.05 -16.73
N PHE A 137 10.70 8.84 -17.29
CA PHE A 137 11.82 8.25 -18.03
C PHE A 137 12.37 9.19 -19.13
N GLY A 138 13.69 9.23 -19.27
CA GLY A 138 14.41 10.09 -20.20
C GLY A 138 14.61 11.53 -19.73
N SER A 139 14.01 11.93 -18.60
CA SER A 139 14.14 13.29 -18.07
C SER A 139 15.31 13.48 -17.10
N TYR A 140 15.99 12.41 -16.67
CA TYR A 140 17.10 12.51 -15.70
C TYR A 140 18.31 11.63 -16.02
N GLU A 141 18.19 10.72 -16.99
CA GLU A 141 19.19 9.71 -17.34
C GLU A 141 20.29 10.26 -18.27
N ILE A 142 19.99 11.34 -18.99
CA ILE A 142 20.91 11.93 -19.98
C ILE A 142 22.12 12.55 -19.30
N SER A 143 21.90 13.36 -18.25
CA SER A 143 22.97 14.01 -17.50
C SER A 143 22.52 14.48 -16.11
N PRO A 144 23.44 14.61 -15.13
CA PRO A 144 23.13 15.23 -13.84
C PRO A 144 22.59 16.67 -13.96
N THR A 145 23.01 17.40 -14.99
CA THR A 145 22.55 18.76 -15.25
C THR A 145 21.09 18.79 -15.69
N ASP A 146 20.68 17.87 -16.56
CA ASP A 146 19.29 17.75 -16.99
C ASP A 146 18.39 17.26 -15.85
N ALA A 147 18.86 16.28 -15.07
CA ALA A 147 18.18 15.82 -13.87
C ALA A 147 17.94 16.97 -12.88
N LEU A 148 18.97 17.77 -12.59
CA LEU A 148 18.84 18.93 -11.72
C LEU A 148 17.89 19.98 -12.30
N LYS A 149 18.00 20.28 -13.60
CA LYS A 149 17.12 21.24 -14.27
C LYS A 149 15.66 20.82 -14.12
N ASN A 150 15.34 19.56 -14.39
CA ASN A 150 13.97 19.05 -14.26
C ASN A 150 13.52 19.01 -12.80
N ALA A 151 14.35 18.57 -11.86
CA ALA A 151 14.00 18.61 -10.42
C ALA A 151 13.66 20.03 -9.93
N ILE A 152 14.39 21.05 -10.39
CA ILE A 152 14.08 22.46 -10.10
C ILE A 152 12.70 22.85 -10.65
N ARG A 153 12.31 22.35 -11.83
CA ARG A 153 10.97 22.58 -12.40
C ARG A 153 9.89 21.93 -11.55
N PHE A 154 10.08 20.70 -11.07
CA PHE A 154 9.12 20.04 -10.17
C PHE A 154 8.92 20.81 -8.86
N LEU A 155 9.98 21.37 -8.29
CA LEU A 155 9.90 22.25 -7.13
C LEU A 155 9.15 23.54 -7.46
N LYS A 156 9.56 24.27 -8.49
CA LYS A 156 9.04 25.63 -8.79
C LYS A 156 7.69 25.65 -9.50
N GLU A 157 7.53 24.82 -10.52
CA GLU A 157 6.34 24.77 -11.37
C GLU A 157 5.32 23.77 -10.84
N GLY A 158 5.78 22.68 -10.22
CA GLY A 158 4.94 21.62 -9.67
C GLY A 158 4.51 21.84 -8.21
N ASN A 159 5.21 22.70 -7.45
CA ASN A 159 5.08 22.85 -5.99
C ASN A 159 5.31 21.53 -5.24
N MET A 160 6.27 20.72 -5.68
CA MET A 160 6.62 19.46 -5.03
C MET A 160 7.57 19.69 -3.85
N GLU A 161 7.04 20.24 -2.75
CA GLU A 161 7.75 20.55 -1.49
C GLU A 161 7.04 20.03 -0.23
#